data_AF-A0A5D3YMP0-F1
#
_entry.id   AF-A0A5D3YMP0-F1
#
_cell.length_a   1.000
_cell.length_b   1.000
_cell.length_c   1.000
_cell.angle_alpha   90.00
_cell.angle_beta   90.00
_cell.angle_gamma   90.00
#
_symmetry.space_group_name_H-M   'P 1'
#
loop_
_entity.id
_entity.type
_entity.pdbx_description
1 polymer ?
#
loop_
_entity_poly.entity_id
_entity_poly.type
_entity_poly.pdbx_seq_one_letter_code
_entity_poly.pdbx_strand_id
1 'polypeptide(L)'
;MSYKLLSLAALLGGLLVFGSCNSNNTKPQDDDTKPQYKLTLSASPSNGGSVSPTEQLYQEGSTAEIAATSSQEWIFAGWEGDHTGTSSTTTITVDSDKNITAIFEKKQYALTINTTGQGNVDQQVVSSKPTDYDSGTVVELTANPNADWKFVEWQGAITGSGNPQQITIDEPKEVTAVFEAFYLASNGVTIICEAASVGDTGTINGTTYTKRSKSQITPSNAPTTCTSGITDMSNLFDGASTFNGDISHWDVSSVTNMSSMFYIADVFNGDLSSWDVSGVTNMSAMFQGASSFNQNLSSWDVSAVTDMNSMFAGASAFNQDLTNWNVSSVTDMGVMFAGADAFNGDISGWDVSSVTEMSRMFEDADVFDGGIGSWDVGSVENMRQMFKDASSFDGNISSWDVSNVTNMRYMFAFAFVFNGDISNWNVSSVTNMSFMFQYANAFNGDLSNWDVSSVTDMYSMFRSANSFNQDIGSWNTSAVTNMDFMFNDASSFNQDISTWCVSNISSEPTDFDTNAGFDGNSSIQPQWGTCPSP
;
A
#
# COMPACT_ATOMS: atom_id res chain seq x y z
N MET A 1 -50.83 -18.01 21.68
CA MET A 1 -51.45 -19.18 22.33
C MET A 1 -52.11 -18.71 23.63
N SER A 2 -53.22 -19.34 23.99
CA SER A 2 -53.94 -19.36 25.29
C SER A 2 -53.07 -19.11 26.54
N TYR A 3 -53.57 -18.51 27.63
CA TYR A 3 -54.78 -18.96 28.37
C TYR A 3 -55.68 -17.86 28.99
N LYS A 4 -56.97 -18.23 29.13
CA LYS A 4 -58.03 -17.64 30.01
C LYS A 4 -57.88 -18.22 31.45
N LEU A 5 -58.60 -17.85 32.54
CA LEU A 5 -60.01 -17.41 32.73
C LEU A 5 -60.24 -16.87 34.19
N LEU A 6 -61.44 -16.28 34.44
CA LEU A 6 -62.16 -15.92 35.71
C LEU A 6 -62.01 -14.47 36.21
N SER A 7 -63.03 -13.62 36.51
CA SER A 7 -64.52 -13.60 36.36
C SER A 7 -65.47 -13.91 37.55
N LEU A 8 -65.80 -12.91 38.39
CA LEU A 8 -67.09 -12.69 39.13
C LEU A 8 -67.09 -11.23 39.67
N ALA A 9 -68.03 -10.29 39.45
CA ALA A 9 -69.50 -10.22 39.65
C ALA A 9 -69.92 -10.40 41.14
N ALA A 10 -70.82 -9.62 41.78
CA ALA A 10 -71.76 -8.55 41.37
C ALA A 10 -71.92 -7.52 42.55
N LEU A 11 -72.88 -6.59 42.72
CA LEU A 11 -74.20 -6.26 42.11
C LEU A 11 -74.50 -4.73 42.30
N LEU A 12 -75.77 -4.30 42.41
CA LEU A 12 -76.27 -2.93 42.64
C LEU A 12 -77.43 -2.90 43.67
N GLY A 13 -77.70 -1.72 44.23
CA GLY A 13 -79.02 -1.28 44.75
C GLY A 13 -79.28 -1.49 46.27
N GLY A 14 -80.06 -0.66 46.96
CA GLY A 14 -80.70 0.61 46.58
C GLY A 14 -81.81 1.03 47.57
N LEU A 15 -82.13 2.33 47.62
CA LEU A 15 -83.32 2.98 48.23
C LEU A 15 -83.65 2.77 49.73
N LEU A 16 -83.92 3.89 50.43
CA LEU A 16 -85.26 4.18 50.98
C LEU A 16 -85.37 5.64 51.50
N VAL A 17 -86.60 6.17 51.49
CA VAL A 17 -86.99 7.56 51.80
C VAL A 17 -88.10 7.54 52.87
N PHE A 18 -88.52 8.71 53.34
CA PHE A 18 -89.54 9.01 54.36
C PHE A 18 -89.01 8.97 55.82
N GLY A 19 -89.25 9.96 56.69
CA GLY A 19 -89.97 11.22 56.54
C GLY A 19 -91.01 11.43 57.64
N SER A 20 -90.78 12.35 58.58
CA SER A 20 -91.82 12.95 59.42
C SER A 20 -91.35 14.27 60.01
N CYS A 21 -92.27 15.23 60.16
CA CYS A 21 -92.02 16.58 60.61
C CYS A 21 -91.81 16.67 62.13
N ASN A 22 -91.09 17.70 62.59
CA ASN A 22 -91.57 18.47 63.74
C ASN A 22 -91.22 19.96 63.61
N SER A 23 -91.92 20.80 64.35
CA SER A 23 -92.15 22.22 64.04
C SER A 23 -91.29 23.23 64.82
N ASN A 24 -91.35 24.47 64.33
CA ASN A 24 -91.11 25.74 65.02
C ASN A 24 -89.68 26.34 65.06
N ASN A 25 -89.38 27.09 64.01
CA ASN A 25 -89.11 28.53 64.06
C ASN A 25 -88.11 29.05 65.12
N THR A 26 -86.85 29.19 64.69
CA THR A 26 -85.99 30.31 65.09
C THR A 26 -85.43 30.97 63.84
N LYS A 27 -85.56 32.30 63.78
CA LYS A 27 -85.02 33.28 62.80
C LYS A 27 -84.09 32.74 61.67
N PRO A 28 -84.24 33.22 60.42
CA PRO A 28 -83.10 33.23 59.52
C PRO A 28 -82.02 34.09 60.18
N GLN A 29 -80.89 33.46 60.47
CA GLN A 29 -79.63 34.16 60.69
C GLN A 29 -79.29 34.84 59.35
N ASP A 30 -78.65 36.01 59.38
CA ASP A 30 -77.95 36.51 58.19
C ASP A 30 -76.88 35.46 57.89
N ASP A 31 -77.17 34.61 56.89
CA ASP A 31 -76.15 33.80 56.26
C ASP A 31 -75.46 34.74 55.27
N ASP A 32 -74.51 35.52 55.82
CA ASP A 32 -73.47 36.22 55.07
C ASP A 32 -72.53 35.17 54.45
N THR A 33 -73.11 34.28 53.62
CA THR A 33 -72.38 33.37 52.74
C THR A 33 -71.67 34.24 51.73
N LYS A 34 -70.47 34.65 52.13
CA LYS A 34 -69.46 35.20 51.25
C LYS A 34 -69.41 34.38 49.96
N PRO A 35 -69.41 35.04 48.78
CA PRO A 35 -69.41 34.34 47.51
C PRO A 35 -68.25 33.34 47.44
N GLN A 36 -68.49 32.22 46.76
CA GLN A 36 -67.44 31.27 46.45
C GLN A 36 -66.85 31.58 45.08
N TYR A 37 -65.53 31.45 45.00
CA TYR A 37 -64.76 31.69 43.80
C TYR A 37 -63.90 30.46 43.46
N LYS A 38 -63.70 30.25 42.16
CA LYS A 38 -62.97 29.13 41.59
C LYS A 38 -61.50 29.50 41.38
N LEU A 39 -60.61 28.68 41.94
CA LEU A 39 -59.19 28.66 41.61
C LEU A 39 -58.94 27.54 40.59
N THR A 40 -58.44 27.89 39.41
CA THR A 40 -57.96 26.95 38.39
C THR A 40 -56.45 27.09 38.26
N LEU A 41 -55.70 25.99 38.47
CA LEU A 41 -54.27 25.94 38.16
C LEU A 41 -54.02 25.11 36.90
N SER A 42 -53.11 25.57 36.05
CA SER A 42 -52.61 24.80 34.90
C SER A 42 -51.09 24.79 34.83
N ALA A 43 -50.51 23.87 34.05
CA ALA A 43 -49.08 23.77 33.79
C ALA A 43 -48.81 24.06 32.30
N SER A 44 -47.87 24.95 32.00
CA SER A 44 -47.47 25.31 30.65
C SER A 44 -45.96 25.17 30.46
N PRO A 45 -45.49 24.29 29.56
CA PRO A 45 -46.25 23.25 28.89
C PRO A 45 -46.70 22.15 29.87
N SER A 46 -47.73 21.38 29.52
CA SER A 46 -48.38 20.43 30.43
C SER A 46 -47.53 19.20 30.81
N ASN A 47 -46.42 18.96 30.10
CA ASN A 47 -45.41 17.95 30.45
C ASN A 47 -44.29 18.51 31.34
N GLY A 48 -44.19 19.84 31.50
CA GLY A 48 -43.11 20.49 32.25
C GLY A 48 -43.19 20.30 33.77
N GLY A 49 -44.37 19.97 34.29
CA GLY A 49 -44.58 19.67 35.69
C GLY A 49 -46.05 19.53 36.06
N SER A 50 -46.33 19.44 37.36
CA SER A 50 -47.68 19.34 37.92
C SER A 50 -47.97 20.48 38.88
N VAL A 51 -49.25 20.85 39.01
CA VAL A 51 -49.74 21.90 39.91
C VAL A 51 -50.76 21.36 40.92
N SER A 52 -50.76 21.93 42.12
CA SER A 52 -51.68 21.56 43.21
C SER A 52 -52.16 22.82 43.98
N PRO A 53 -53.46 22.96 44.27
CA PRO A 53 -54.58 22.14 43.79
C PRO A 53 -54.88 22.41 42.31
N THR A 54 -55.30 21.41 41.54
CA THR A 54 -55.59 21.61 40.10
C THR A 54 -56.83 22.48 39.87
N GLU A 55 -57.91 22.24 40.62
CA GLU A 55 -59.12 23.04 40.59
C GLU A 55 -59.87 22.93 41.92
N GLN A 56 -60.20 24.05 42.56
CA GLN A 56 -60.90 24.06 43.86
C GLN A 56 -61.69 25.36 44.10
N LEU A 57 -62.81 25.25 44.82
CA LEU A 57 -63.64 26.38 45.27
C LEU A 57 -63.20 26.88 46.66
N TYR A 58 -63.17 28.20 46.82
CA TYR A 58 -62.78 28.91 48.05
C TYR A 58 -63.83 29.97 48.40
N GLN A 59 -64.00 30.29 49.70
CA GLN A 59 -64.81 31.44 50.11
C GLN A 59 -64.04 32.75 49.90
N GLU A 60 -64.73 33.82 49.54
CA GLU A 60 -64.14 35.14 49.30
C GLU A 60 -63.24 35.62 50.45
N GLY A 61 -61.99 35.95 50.08
CA GLY A 61 -60.97 36.43 51.00
C GLY A 61 -60.29 35.34 51.82
N SER A 62 -60.59 34.06 51.59
CA SER A 62 -59.80 32.95 52.12
C SER A 62 -58.51 32.76 51.34
N THR A 63 -57.53 32.09 51.97
CA THR A 63 -56.20 31.87 51.39
C THR A 63 -56.04 30.44 50.88
N ALA A 64 -55.43 30.28 49.71
CA ALA A 64 -55.08 29.01 49.10
C ALA A 64 -53.56 28.87 48.97
N GLU A 65 -53.00 27.74 49.41
CA GLU A 65 -51.62 27.37 49.11
C GLU A 65 -51.59 26.74 47.71
N ILE A 66 -50.76 27.29 46.82
CA ILE A 66 -50.53 26.79 45.47
C ILE A 66 -49.09 26.29 45.36
N ALA A 67 -48.89 25.14 44.73
CA ALA A 67 -47.60 24.50 44.56
C ALA A 67 -47.41 23.98 43.12
N ALA A 68 -46.20 24.14 42.60
CA ALA A 68 -45.74 23.64 41.32
C ALA A 68 -44.54 22.71 41.52
N THR A 69 -44.59 21.52 40.92
CA THR A 69 -43.52 20.50 40.97
C THR A 69 -43.03 20.24 39.55
N SER A 70 -41.73 20.47 39.31
CA SER A 70 -41.12 20.30 37.97
C SER A 70 -40.91 18.83 37.61
N SER A 71 -41.10 18.49 36.34
CA SER A 71 -40.66 17.23 35.74
C SER A 71 -39.13 17.15 35.66
N GLN A 72 -38.57 15.93 35.49
CA GLN A 72 -37.12 15.66 35.57
C GLN A 72 -36.25 16.58 34.68
N GLU A 73 -36.71 16.93 33.47
CA GLU A 73 -35.99 17.76 32.50
C GLU A 73 -36.33 19.26 32.57
N TRP A 74 -37.11 19.70 33.56
CA TRP A 74 -37.71 21.04 33.58
C TRP A 74 -37.38 21.78 34.88
N ILE A 75 -37.55 23.09 34.84
CA ILE A 75 -37.49 24.00 35.99
C ILE A 75 -38.78 24.82 36.05
N PHE A 76 -39.21 25.15 37.26
CA PHE A 76 -40.30 26.09 37.48
C PHE A 76 -39.76 27.52 37.30
N ALA A 77 -40.26 28.24 36.30
CA ALA A 77 -39.84 29.61 36.00
C ALA A 77 -40.67 30.66 36.76
N GLY A 78 -41.96 30.39 36.96
CA GLY A 78 -42.84 31.28 37.71
C GLY A 78 -44.33 30.98 37.51
N TRP A 79 -45.16 31.74 38.21
CA TRP A 79 -46.60 31.80 37.99
C TRP A 79 -46.95 32.97 37.06
N GLU A 80 -47.93 32.77 36.18
CA GLU A 80 -48.59 33.81 35.38
C GLU A 80 -50.13 33.77 35.53
N GLY A 81 -50.81 34.79 34.99
CA GLY A 81 -52.27 34.94 35.07
C GLY A 81 -52.67 35.82 36.25
N ASP A 82 -53.69 35.39 37.01
CA ASP A 82 -54.24 36.18 38.13
C ASP A 82 -53.32 36.22 39.39
N HIS A 83 -52.17 35.55 39.34
CA HIS A 83 -51.07 35.67 40.28
C HIS A 83 -49.74 35.58 39.54
N THR A 84 -48.73 36.32 40.01
CA THR A 84 -47.35 36.25 39.51
C THR A 84 -46.37 36.09 40.66
N GLY A 85 -45.32 35.30 40.44
CA GLY A 85 -44.29 35.05 41.45
C GLY A 85 -43.34 33.93 41.07
N THR A 86 -42.14 33.93 41.65
CA THR A 86 -41.05 32.98 41.35
C THR A 86 -40.93 31.84 42.38
N SER A 87 -41.69 31.89 43.48
CA SER A 87 -41.73 30.80 44.46
C SER A 87 -42.60 29.65 43.94
N SER A 88 -42.03 28.45 43.82
CA SER A 88 -42.74 27.24 43.41
C SER A 88 -43.85 26.82 44.36
N THR A 89 -43.82 27.28 45.62
CA THR A 89 -44.93 27.20 46.57
C THR A 89 -45.21 28.58 47.14
N THR A 90 -46.48 29.00 47.15
CA THR A 90 -46.90 30.31 47.68
C THR A 90 -48.34 30.27 48.18
N THR A 91 -48.76 31.28 48.94
CA THR A 91 -50.14 31.44 49.42
C THR A 91 -50.77 32.65 48.77
N ILE A 92 -51.93 32.47 48.13
CA ILE A 92 -52.71 33.52 47.47
C ILE A 92 -54.04 33.74 48.19
N THR A 93 -54.63 34.93 48.03
CA THR A 93 -56.01 35.22 48.46
C THR A 93 -56.97 35.01 47.29
N VAL A 94 -58.08 34.31 47.53
CA VAL A 94 -59.11 34.07 46.51
C VAL A 94 -60.29 35.03 46.76
N ASP A 95 -60.23 36.21 46.15
CA ASP A 95 -61.21 37.31 46.21
C ASP A 95 -61.99 37.51 44.89
N SER A 96 -61.68 36.71 43.88
CA SER A 96 -62.40 36.55 42.61
C SER A 96 -62.13 35.14 42.09
N ASP A 97 -62.79 34.72 41.02
CA ASP A 97 -62.28 33.59 40.23
C ASP A 97 -60.83 33.89 39.81
N LYS A 98 -59.95 32.88 39.88
CA LYS A 98 -58.52 32.98 39.57
C LYS A 98 -58.12 31.87 38.60
N ASN A 99 -57.43 32.23 37.53
CA ASN A 99 -56.76 31.31 36.61
C ASN A 99 -55.27 31.63 36.64
N ILE A 100 -54.47 30.65 37.08
CA ILE A 100 -53.04 30.82 37.29
C ILE A 100 -52.32 29.65 36.61
N THR A 101 -51.27 29.96 35.85
CA THR A 101 -50.48 28.96 35.14
C THR A 101 -49.08 28.89 35.74
N ALA A 102 -48.63 27.68 36.08
CA ALA A 102 -47.22 27.41 36.34
C ALA A 102 -46.48 27.33 35.01
N ILE A 103 -45.54 28.24 34.79
CA ILE A 103 -44.62 28.21 33.67
C ILE A 103 -43.44 27.31 34.01
N PHE A 104 -43.19 26.33 33.15
CA PHE A 104 -42.03 25.46 33.21
C PHE A 104 -41.15 25.71 31.98
N GLU A 105 -39.87 25.96 32.24
CA GLU A 105 -38.84 26.06 31.21
C GLU A 105 -38.03 24.76 31.18
N LYS A 106 -37.58 24.35 30.00
CA LYS A 106 -36.78 23.14 29.88
C LYS A 106 -35.36 23.45 30.34
N LYS A 107 -34.71 22.49 31.02
CA LYS A 107 -33.30 22.64 31.41
C LYS A 107 -32.44 22.74 30.16
N GLN A 108 -31.56 23.72 30.14
CA GLN A 108 -30.59 23.92 29.06
C GLN A 108 -29.19 23.52 29.54
N TYR A 109 -28.42 22.89 28.67
CA TYR A 109 -27.09 22.39 28.95
C TYR A 109 -26.12 22.72 27.82
N ALA A 110 -24.88 23.06 28.18
CA ALA A 110 -23.82 23.30 27.20
C ALA A 110 -23.25 21.98 26.66
N LEU A 111 -22.95 21.96 25.36
CA LEU A 111 -22.07 20.99 24.72
C LEU A 111 -20.79 21.72 24.31
N THR A 112 -19.68 21.38 24.96
CA THR A 112 -18.34 21.87 24.59
C THR A 112 -17.69 20.85 23.66
N ILE A 113 -17.24 21.30 22.50
CA ILE A 113 -16.50 20.48 21.54
C ILE A 113 -15.09 21.04 21.40
N ASN A 114 -14.10 20.22 21.74
CA ASN A 114 -12.69 20.50 21.55
C ASN A 114 -12.13 19.66 20.39
N THR A 115 -10.99 20.07 19.86
CA THR A 115 -10.18 19.26 18.96
C THR A 115 -8.73 19.18 19.47
N THR A 116 -8.08 18.04 19.24
CA THR A 116 -6.63 17.89 19.37
C THR A 116 -6.07 17.50 18.02
N GLY A 117 -4.93 18.07 17.62
CA GLY A 117 -4.45 18.00 16.24
C GLY A 117 -5.23 18.92 15.29
N GLN A 118 -5.22 18.61 13.98
CA GLN A 118 -5.90 19.43 12.97
C GLN A 118 -7.07 18.71 12.29
N GLY A 119 -8.24 19.31 12.43
CA GLY A 119 -9.50 18.90 11.84
C GLY A 119 -10.64 19.77 12.39
N ASN A 120 -11.87 19.47 12.01
CA ASN A 120 -13.06 20.11 12.54
C ASN A 120 -14.11 19.07 12.97
N VAL A 121 -15.16 19.53 13.64
CA VAL A 121 -16.32 18.73 14.01
C VAL A 121 -17.58 19.41 13.51
N ASP A 122 -18.27 18.78 12.57
CA ASP A 122 -19.62 19.18 12.18
C ASP A 122 -20.64 18.69 13.22
N GLN A 123 -21.67 19.51 13.43
CA GLN A 123 -22.77 19.23 14.35
C GLN A 123 -24.09 19.19 13.58
N GLN A 124 -24.78 18.05 13.62
CA GLN A 124 -26.12 17.91 13.08
C GLN A 124 -27.10 17.59 14.21
N VAL A 125 -28.04 18.48 14.49
CA VAL A 125 -29.10 18.22 15.49
C VAL A 125 -30.08 17.21 14.92
N VAL A 126 -30.15 16.03 15.53
CA VAL A 126 -31.04 14.94 15.13
C VAL A 126 -32.44 15.15 15.70
N SER A 127 -32.56 15.77 16.89
CA SER A 127 -33.86 16.08 17.49
C SER A 127 -33.87 17.21 18.54
N SER A 128 -33.88 18.48 18.12
CA SER A 128 -34.48 19.67 18.79
C SER A 128 -34.27 20.97 17.97
N LYS A 129 -34.52 22.16 18.53
CA LYS A 129 -34.41 23.51 17.91
C LYS A 129 -34.00 24.55 18.98
N PRO A 130 -33.42 25.73 18.65
CA PRO A 130 -32.00 26.01 18.81
C PRO A 130 -31.65 27.06 19.91
N THR A 131 -30.34 27.22 20.16
CA THR A 131 -29.69 27.82 21.37
C THR A 131 -29.76 26.90 22.60
N ASP A 132 -28.75 27.00 23.48
CA ASP A 132 -28.34 26.07 24.56
C ASP A 132 -29.19 24.80 24.72
N TYR A 133 -28.59 23.66 24.37
CA TYR A 133 -29.29 22.40 24.15
C TYR A 133 -30.25 22.03 25.29
N ASP A 134 -31.55 22.10 24.95
CA ASP A 134 -32.64 21.52 25.72
C ASP A 134 -32.28 20.09 26.15
N SER A 135 -32.45 19.78 27.43
CA SER A 135 -32.24 18.45 28.02
C SER A 135 -32.88 17.36 27.14
N GLY A 136 -32.16 16.27 26.87
CA GLY A 136 -32.62 15.20 25.99
C GLY A 136 -32.47 15.48 24.49
N THR A 137 -31.84 16.58 24.07
CA THR A 137 -31.48 16.79 22.66
C THR A 137 -30.47 15.73 22.19
N VAL A 138 -30.69 15.14 21.02
CA VAL A 138 -29.71 14.27 20.35
C VAL A 138 -28.99 15.06 19.26
N VAL A 139 -27.65 15.06 19.32
CA VAL A 139 -26.74 15.68 18.35
C VAL A 139 -25.88 14.59 17.74
N GLU A 140 -25.73 14.61 16.42
CA GLU A 140 -24.76 13.81 15.68
C GLU A 140 -23.50 14.65 15.44
N LEU A 141 -22.35 14.09 15.77
CA LEU A 141 -21.03 14.69 15.64
C LEU A 141 -20.24 13.94 14.57
N THR A 142 -19.74 14.69 13.58
CA THR A 142 -18.89 14.15 12.50
C THR A 142 -17.52 14.81 12.58
N ALA A 143 -16.48 14.04 12.87
CA ALA A 143 -15.11 14.53 12.87
C ALA A 143 -14.53 14.49 11.45
N ASN A 144 -14.17 15.65 10.90
CA ASN A 144 -13.53 15.75 9.60
C ASN A 144 -12.04 16.11 9.80
N PRO A 145 -11.09 15.21 9.54
CA PRO A 145 -9.67 15.54 9.58
C PRO A 145 -9.31 16.56 8.48
N ASN A 146 -8.28 17.36 8.72
CA ASN A 146 -7.61 18.09 7.63
C ASN A 146 -6.91 17.10 6.68
N ALA A 147 -6.50 17.57 5.50
CA ALA A 147 -5.63 16.78 4.61
C ALA A 147 -4.42 16.24 5.38
N ASP A 148 -4.08 14.98 5.13
CA ASP A 148 -2.95 14.24 5.73
C ASP A 148 -3.01 13.99 7.25
N TRP A 149 -4.08 14.40 7.92
CA TRP A 149 -4.41 14.04 9.30
C TRP A 149 -5.42 12.87 9.32
N LYS A 150 -5.46 12.12 10.43
CA LYS A 150 -6.47 11.07 10.64
C LYS A 150 -7.23 11.30 11.93
N PHE A 151 -8.56 11.20 11.87
CA PHE A 151 -9.39 11.06 13.07
C PHE A 151 -9.14 9.68 13.69
N VAL A 152 -8.75 9.66 14.97
CA VAL A 152 -8.41 8.43 15.71
C VAL A 152 -9.54 8.02 16.63
N GLU A 153 -9.98 8.92 17.51
CA GLU A 153 -11.04 8.64 18.48
C GLU A 153 -11.73 9.91 19.01
N TRP A 154 -12.91 9.70 19.60
CA TRP A 154 -13.53 10.64 20.52
C TRP A 154 -13.06 10.39 21.95
N GLN A 155 -12.98 11.46 22.74
CA GLN A 155 -12.75 11.42 24.18
C GLN A 155 -13.77 12.30 24.92
N GLY A 156 -13.97 12.03 26.21
CA GLY A 156 -14.92 12.77 27.06
C GLY A 156 -16.28 12.07 27.12
N ALA A 157 -17.36 12.81 26.84
CA ALA A 157 -18.73 12.32 26.97
C ALA A 157 -19.16 11.29 25.90
N ILE A 158 -18.43 11.20 24.79
CA ILE A 158 -18.46 10.05 23.87
C ILE A 158 -17.03 9.54 23.69
N THR A 159 -16.88 8.24 23.40
CA THR A 159 -15.58 7.58 23.28
C THR A 159 -15.53 6.57 22.13
N GLY A 160 -14.31 6.33 21.64
CA GLY A 160 -14.00 5.36 20.60
C GLY A 160 -13.91 5.96 19.19
N SER A 161 -13.63 5.11 18.20
CA SER A 161 -13.34 5.49 16.81
C SER A 161 -14.58 5.59 15.90
N GLY A 162 -15.79 5.52 16.45
CA GLY A 162 -17.03 5.64 15.67
C GLY A 162 -17.20 7.05 15.11
N ASN A 163 -17.37 7.19 13.80
CA ASN A 163 -17.53 8.48 13.14
C ASN A 163 -18.47 8.34 11.92
N PRO A 164 -19.62 9.04 11.87
CA PRO A 164 -20.17 9.93 12.90
C PRO A 164 -20.60 9.19 14.18
N GLN A 165 -20.81 9.94 15.28
CA GLN A 165 -21.32 9.41 16.54
C GLN A 165 -22.38 10.34 17.15
N GLN A 166 -23.42 9.77 17.77
CA GLN A 166 -24.50 10.53 18.40
C GLN A 166 -24.30 10.66 19.92
N ILE A 167 -24.65 11.83 20.45
CA ILE A 167 -24.65 12.16 21.88
C ILE A 167 -26.02 12.71 22.31
N THR A 168 -26.48 12.33 23.50
CA THR A 168 -27.66 12.92 24.14
C THR A 168 -27.22 13.94 25.18
N ILE A 169 -27.80 15.13 25.15
CA ILE A 169 -27.45 16.24 26.04
C ILE A 169 -28.44 16.30 27.21
N ASP A 170 -28.14 15.61 28.31
CA ASP A 170 -28.96 15.51 29.53
C ASP A 170 -28.30 16.15 30.78
N GLU A 171 -27.07 16.63 30.62
CA GLU A 171 -26.26 17.43 31.55
C GLU A 171 -25.20 18.19 30.71
N PRO A 172 -24.35 19.07 31.28
CA PRO A 172 -23.25 19.67 30.53
C PRO A 172 -22.28 18.59 30.01
N LYS A 173 -22.08 18.53 28.69
CA LYS A 173 -21.20 17.54 28.05
C LYS A 173 -19.96 18.22 27.47
N GLU A 174 -18.82 17.55 27.58
CA GLU A 174 -17.57 17.94 26.94
C GLU A 174 -17.06 16.76 26.10
N VAL A 175 -16.72 17.03 24.84
CA VAL A 175 -16.27 16.03 23.86
C VAL A 175 -15.03 16.57 23.16
N THR A 176 -14.04 15.71 22.94
CA THR A 176 -12.84 16.04 22.17
C THR A 176 -12.71 15.10 20.98
N ALA A 177 -12.58 15.64 19.76
CA ALA A 177 -12.13 14.88 18.61
C ALA A 177 -10.60 14.82 18.58
N VAL A 178 -10.04 13.62 18.47
CA VAL A 178 -8.58 13.40 18.38
C VAL A 178 -8.18 13.18 16.93
N PHE A 179 -7.37 14.09 16.40
CA PHE A 179 -6.71 13.99 15.11
C PHE A 179 -5.21 13.79 15.32
N GLU A 180 -4.62 12.77 14.70
CA GLU A 180 -3.19 12.51 14.78
C GLU A 180 -2.51 12.69 13.42
N ALA A 181 -1.28 13.23 13.47
CA ALA A 181 -0.39 13.37 12.32
C ALA A 181 0.50 12.13 12.10
N PHE A 182 0.42 11.12 12.97
CA PHE A 182 1.05 9.81 12.81
C PHE A 182 -0.03 8.75 12.96
N TYR A 183 -0.14 7.80 12.03
CA TYR A 183 -1.15 6.74 12.12
C TYR A 183 -0.84 5.53 11.24
N LEU A 184 -1.46 4.39 11.55
CA LEU A 184 -1.44 3.22 10.67
C LEU A 184 -2.35 3.42 9.44
N ALA A 185 -1.81 3.09 8.27
CA ALA A 185 -2.53 2.97 7.01
C ALA A 185 -3.57 1.83 7.04
N SER A 186 -4.37 1.71 5.97
CA SER A 186 -5.40 0.68 5.83
C SER A 186 -4.86 -0.76 5.81
N ASN A 187 -3.60 -0.96 5.41
CA ASN A 187 -2.92 -2.26 5.48
C ASN A 187 -2.53 -2.70 6.91
N GLY A 188 -2.64 -1.80 7.91
CA GLY A 188 -2.34 -2.08 9.31
C GLY A 188 -0.84 -2.18 9.65
N VAL A 189 0.05 -1.93 8.69
CA VAL A 189 1.52 -2.06 8.84
C VAL A 189 2.21 -0.72 8.61
N THR A 190 1.91 -0.05 7.49
CA THR A 190 2.56 1.20 7.09
C THR A 190 2.17 2.34 8.03
N ILE A 191 3.16 3.11 8.50
CA ILE A 191 2.97 4.29 9.34
C ILE A 191 3.07 5.54 8.47
N ILE A 192 1.97 6.25 8.39
CA ILE A 192 1.86 7.53 7.69
C ILE A 192 2.18 8.66 8.65
N CYS A 193 2.96 9.64 8.18
CA CYS A 193 3.22 10.89 8.89
C CYS A 193 3.29 12.12 7.96
N GLU A 194 2.53 12.13 6.87
CA GLU A 194 2.64 13.18 5.86
C GLU A 194 2.37 14.60 6.42
N ALA A 195 1.35 14.74 7.27
CA ALA A 195 1.04 15.98 7.98
C ALA A 195 2.11 16.50 8.96
N ALA A 196 3.04 15.65 9.41
CA ALA A 196 4.02 16.00 10.43
C ALA A 196 5.24 16.75 9.83
N SER A 197 5.90 17.56 10.64
CA SER A 197 7.19 18.19 10.29
C SER A 197 8.36 17.25 10.57
N VAL A 198 9.48 17.44 9.86
CA VAL A 198 10.72 16.67 10.13
C VAL A 198 11.21 16.96 11.55
N GLY A 199 11.40 15.90 12.33
CA GLY A 199 11.73 15.95 13.76
C GLY A 199 10.55 15.75 14.71
N ASP A 200 9.30 15.86 14.23
CA ASP A 200 8.12 15.53 15.03
C ASP A 200 8.06 14.03 15.33
N THR A 201 7.37 13.68 16.43
CA THR A 201 7.20 12.30 16.88
C THR A 201 5.75 11.93 17.13
N GLY A 202 5.41 10.67 16.85
CA GLY A 202 4.14 10.05 17.19
C GLY A 202 4.36 8.64 17.76
N THR A 203 3.39 8.11 18.50
CA THR A 203 3.53 6.78 19.14
C THR A 203 2.46 5.83 18.62
N ILE A 204 2.88 4.75 17.96
CA ILE A 204 2.01 3.72 17.40
C ILE A 204 2.33 2.41 18.12
N ASN A 205 1.31 1.75 18.68
CA ASN A 205 1.44 0.48 19.41
C ASN A 205 2.52 0.47 20.53
N GLY A 206 2.80 1.63 21.13
CA GLY A 206 3.81 1.80 22.18
C GLY A 206 5.22 2.13 21.68
N THR A 207 5.47 2.09 20.37
CA THR A 207 6.74 2.52 19.75
C THR A 207 6.65 3.98 19.31
N THR A 208 7.61 4.81 19.72
CA THR A 208 7.70 6.20 19.26
C THR A 208 8.50 6.27 17.96
N TYR A 209 7.86 6.79 16.91
CA TYR A 209 8.45 7.04 15.60
C TYR A 209 8.79 8.52 15.45
N THR A 210 9.79 8.85 14.64
CA THR A 210 10.16 10.22 14.28
C THR A 210 10.06 10.38 12.76
N LYS A 211 9.46 11.48 12.27
CA LYS A 211 9.56 11.82 10.85
C LYS A 211 10.98 12.32 10.56
N ARG A 212 11.68 11.70 9.62
CA ARG A 212 13.07 12.04 9.26
C ARG A 212 13.18 12.37 7.78
N SER A 213 14.09 13.27 7.41
CA SER A 213 14.54 13.37 6.02
C SER A 213 15.47 12.20 5.68
N LYS A 214 15.61 11.84 4.39
CA LYS A 214 16.59 10.84 3.89
C LYS A 214 17.94 10.92 4.60
N SER A 215 18.51 12.13 4.68
CA SER A 215 19.81 12.45 5.29
C SER A 215 19.93 12.27 6.81
N GLN A 216 18.81 12.06 7.52
CA GLN A 216 18.78 11.80 8.96
C GLN A 216 18.59 10.30 9.29
N ILE A 217 18.29 9.48 8.29
CA ILE A 217 18.08 8.04 8.48
C ILE A 217 19.44 7.35 8.60
N THR A 218 19.55 6.44 9.55
CA THR A 218 20.73 5.59 9.78
C THR A 218 20.27 4.16 10.03
N PRO A 219 21.13 3.13 9.81
CA PRO A 219 20.83 1.74 10.17
C PRO A 219 20.29 1.56 11.60
N SER A 220 20.75 2.40 12.54
CA SER A 220 20.33 2.38 13.94
C SER A 220 18.98 3.05 14.25
N ASN A 221 18.48 3.94 13.39
CA ASN A 221 17.21 4.65 13.61
C ASN A 221 16.12 4.32 12.58
N ALA A 222 16.45 3.59 11.52
CA ALA A 222 15.51 3.11 10.51
C ALA A 222 14.26 2.42 11.10
N PRO A 223 14.37 1.53 12.12
CA PRO A 223 13.19 0.89 12.73
C PRO A 223 12.26 1.83 13.53
N THR A 224 12.69 3.06 13.82
CA THR A 224 11.86 4.08 14.51
C THR A 224 11.69 5.34 13.65
N THR A 225 11.82 5.19 12.33
CA THR A 225 11.60 6.26 11.35
C THR A 225 10.23 6.13 10.72
N CYS A 226 9.55 7.26 10.51
CA CYS A 226 8.51 7.38 9.50
C CYS A 226 9.04 8.16 8.29
N THR A 227 8.70 7.70 7.09
CA THR A 227 9.31 8.08 5.81
C THR A 227 8.37 8.83 4.84
N SER A 228 7.11 9.09 5.22
CA SER A 228 6.13 9.79 4.36
C SER A 228 6.71 11.07 3.75
N GLY A 229 6.52 11.22 2.44
CA GLY A 229 6.95 12.36 1.65
C GLY A 229 8.40 12.29 1.16
N ILE A 230 9.16 11.23 1.47
CA ILE A 230 10.47 10.98 0.84
C ILE A 230 10.24 10.49 -0.59
N THR A 231 10.82 11.19 -1.58
CA THR A 231 10.73 10.83 -2.99
C THR A 231 11.96 10.10 -3.53
N ASP A 232 13.07 10.11 -2.81
CA ASP A 232 14.34 9.52 -3.21
C ASP A 232 14.96 8.77 -2.01
N MET A 233 15.11 7.46 -2.15
CA MET A 233 15.76 6.57 -1.17
C MET A 233 17.07 5.97 -1.70
N SER A 234 17.61 6.48 -2.81
CA SER A 234 18.83 5.94 -3.40
C SER A 234 20.03 5.96 -2.44
N ASN A 235 20.83 4.89 -2.45
CA ASN A 235 22.03 4.71 -1.63
C ASN A 235 21.82 4.79 -0.09
N LEU A 236 20.58 4.63 0.41
CA LEU A 236 20.28 4.88 1.84
C LEU A 236 21.00 3.92 2.82
N PHE A 237 21.22 2.67 2.38
CA PHE A 237 21.94 1.63 3.11
C PHE A 237 23.11 1.05 2.27
N ASP A 238 23.67 1.85 1.36
CA ASP A 238 24.90 1.52 0.62
C ASP A 238 26.04 1.13 1.60
N GLY A 239 26.61 -0.06 1.39
CA GLY A 239 27.68 -0.64 2.20
C GLY A 239 27.28 -1.01 3.63
N ALA A 240 25.98 -1.01 3.96
CA ALA A 240 25.48 -1.33 5.28
C ALA A 240 25.44 -2.86 5.52
N SER A 241 26.56 -3.55 5.33
CA SER A 241 26.71 -5.03 5.33
C SER A 241 26.30 -5.77 6.61
N THR A 242 25.87 -5.06 7.66
CA THR A 242 25.36 -5.61 8.91
C THR A 242 23.92 -5.20 9.23
N PHE A 243 23.28 -4.42 8.35
CA PHE A 243 21.91 -3.95 8.55
C PHE A 243 20.88 -5.02 8.18
N ASN A 244 20.01 -5.34 9.14
CA ASN A 244 18.83 -6.17 8.93
C ASN A 244 17.71 -5.74 9.91
N GLY A 245 17.49 -4.42 10.00
CA GLY A 245 16.47 -3.84 10.87
C GLY A 245 15.09 -3.88 10.20
N ASP A 246 14.04 -4.05 11.01
CA ASP A 246 12.66 -3.98 10.52
C ASP A 246 12.34 -2.58 9.98
N ILE A 247 11.87 -2.55 8.73
CA ILE A 247 11.45 -1.37 7.96
C ILE A 247 10.13 -1.64 7.20
N SER A 248 9.42 -2.71 7.55
CA SER A 248 8.14 -3.11 6.94
C SER A 248 7.06 -2.03 7.10
N HIS A 249 7.14 -1.23 8.16
CA HIS A 249 6.22 -0.12 8.45
C HIS A 249 6.49 1.16 7.64
N TRP A 250 7.52 1.19 6.80
CA TRP A 250 7.86 2.40 6.03
C TRP A 250 6.77 2.74 5.00
N ASP A 251 6.50 4.04 4.88
CA ASP A 251 5.72 4.62 3.80
C ASP A 251 6.67 5.00 2.67
N VAL A 252 6.55 4.28 1.55
CA VAL A 252 7.36 4.49 0.34
C VAL A 252 6.53 4.89 -0.87
N SER A 253 5.23 5.16 -0.70
CA SER A 253 4.28 5.45 -1.78
C SER A 253 4.60 6.71 -2.61
N SER A 254 5.44 7.59 -2.06
CA SER A 254 5.94 8.80 -2.73
C SER A 254 7.31 8.62 -3.40
N VAL A 255 7.98 7.47 -3.23
CA VAL A 255 9.33 7.23 -3.71
C VAL A 255 9.32 6.97 -5.21
N THR A 256 10.15 7.71 -5.96
CA THR A 256 10.37 7.49 -7.40
C THR A 256 11.73 6.86 -7.69
N ASN A 257 12.69 6.96 -6.78
CA ASN A 257 14.04 6.43 -6.94
C ASN A 257 14.50 5.60 -5.72
N MET A 258 14.80 4.32 -5.93
CA MET A 258 15.34 3.38 -4.94
C MET A 258 16.75 2.86 -5.32
N SER A 259 17.47 3.53 -6.23
CA SER A 259 18.71 2.99 -6.78
C SER A 259 19.80 2.76 -5.72
N SER A 260 20.48 1.62 -5.77
CA SER A 260 21.51 1.21 -4.80
C SER A 260 21.08 1.23 -3.33
N MET A 261 19.77 1.19 -3.03
CA MET A 261 19.28 1.38 -1.65
C MET A 261 19.89 0.40 -0.64
N PHE A 262 20.11 -0.85 -1.03
CA PHE A 262 20.76 -1.92 -0.24
C PHE A 262 22.02 -2.48 -0.93
N TYR A 263 22.72 -1.65 -1.72
CA TYR A 263 23.95 -2.03 -2.39
C TYR A 263 25.01 -2.50 -1.37
N ILE A 264 25.51 -3.73 -1.51
CA ILE A 264 26.45 -4.40 -0.58
C ILE A 264 25.93 -4.37 0.88
N ALA A 265 24.62 -4.60 1.05
CA ALA A 265 24.00 -4.87 2.34
C ALA A 265 23.96 -6.39 2.60
N ASP A 266 25.13 -7.03 2.70
CA ASP A 266 25.35 -8.50 2.68
C ASP A 266 24.31 -9.35 3.43
N VAL A 267 23.89 -8.91 4.62
CA VAL A 267 22.98 -9.65 5.53
C VAL A 267 21.53 -9.17 5.51
N PHE A 268 21.19 -8.17 4.68
CA PHE A 268 19.84 -7.61 4.63
C PHE A 268 18.84 -8.62 4.06
N ASN A 269 17.77 -8.88 4.81
CA ASN A 269 16.72 -9.83 4.45
C ASN A 269 15.40 -9.48 5.17
N GLY A 270 15.11 -8.19 5.35
CA GLY A 270 13.92 -7.69 6.04
C GLY A 270 12.69 -7.65 5.13
N ASP A 271 11.51 -7.95 5.67
CA ASP A 271 10.24 -8.01 4.93
C ASP A 271 9.85 -6.64 4.33
N LEU A 272 9.60 -6.63 3.02
CA LEU A 272 9.19 -5.46 2.22
C LEU A 272 7.83 -5.66 1.53
N SER A 273 7.07 -6.72 1.88
CA SER A 273 5.84 -7.11 1.18
C SER A 273 4.69 -6.10 1.31
N SER A 274 4.77 -5.22 2.31
CA SER A 274 3.85 -4.11 2.61
C SER A 274 4.14 -2.81 1.84
N TRP A 275 5.27 -2.72 1.13
CA TRP A 275 5.72 -1.51 0.45
C TRP A 275 4.93 -1.24 -0.84
N ASP A 276 4.38 -0.03 -0.95
CA ASP A 276 3.75 0.46 -2.18
C ASP A 276 4.83 1.09 -3.09
N VAL A 277 5.37 0.29 -3.99
CA VAL A 277 6.40 0.71 -4.95
C VAL A 277 5.84 1.20 -6.30
N SER A 278 4.52 1.37 -6.41
CA SER A 278 3.85 1.71 -7.69
C SER A 278 4.27 3.04 -8.32
N GLY A 279 4.87 3.95 -7.52
CA GLY A 279 5.46 5.21 -7.98
C GLY A 279 6.94 5.14 -8.39
N VAL A 280 7.62 4.02 -8.17
CA VAL A 280 9.08 3.90 -8.39
C VAL A 280 9.38 3.72 -9.88
N THR A 281 10.30 4.54 -10.40
CA THR A 281 10.74 4.45 -11.81
C THR A 281 12.16 3.91 -11.95
N ASN A 282 12.99 4.00 -10.90
CA ASN A 282 14.36 3.47 -10.90
C ASN A 282 14.61 2.55 -9.70
N MET A 283 14.96 1.29 -9.98
CA MET A 283 15.36 0.26 -9.01
C MET A 283 16.78 -0.28 -9.28
N SER A 284 17.58 0.44 -10.08
CA SER A 284 18.94 0.01 -10.44
C SER A 284 19.79 -0.30 -9.22
N ALA A 285 20.50 -1.43 -9.24
CA ALA A 285 21.37 -1.92 -8.16
C ALA A 285 20.72 -2.02 -6.77
N MET A 286 19.39 -1.99 -6.63
CA MET A 286 18.69 -1.87 -5.34
C MET A 286 19.12 -2.93 -4.31
N PHE A 287 19.33 -4.18 -4.74
CA PHE A 287 19.80 -5.29 -3.91
C PHE A 287 21.15 -5.86 -4.39
N GLN A 288 21.92 -5.11 -5.17
CA GLN A 288 23.19 -5.59 -5.71
C GLN A 288 24.17 -5.89 -4.57
N GLY A 289 24.67 -7.13 -4.48
CA GLY A 289 25.55 -7.61 -3.42
C GLY A 289 24.85 -7.90 -2.09
N ALA A 290 23.52 -7.77 -1.98
CA ALA A 290 22.76 -8.15 -0.80
C ALA A 290 22.61 -9.69 -0.73
N SER A 291 23.74 -10.40 -0.55
CA SER A 291 23.84 -11.85 -0.73
C SER A 291 22.82 -12.70 0.06
N SER A 292 22.37 -12.23 1.21
CA SER A 292 21.36 -12.92 2.05
C SER A 292 19.91 -12.61 1.68
N PHE A 293 19.65 -11.69 0.75
CA PHE A 293 18.31 -11.20 0.43
C PHE A 293 17.49 -12.25 -0.34
N ASN A 294 16.34 -12.63 0.21
CA ASN A 294 15.45 -13.62 -0.38
C ASN A 294 13.98 -13.43 0.10
N GLN A 295 13.53 -12.17 0.22
CA GLN A 295 12.16 -11.85 0.64
C GLN A 295 11.18 -11.82 -0.53
N ASN A 296 9.94 -12.23 -0.28
CA ASN A 296 8.90 -12.27 -1.30
C ASN A 296 8.51 -10.85 -1.76
N LEU A 297 8.64 -10.60 -3.07
CA LEU A 297 8.28 -9.35 -3.74
C LEU A 297 7.08 -9.49 -4.68
N SER A 298 6.33 -10.60 -4.62
CA SER A 298 5.22 -10.90 -5.53
C SER A 298 4.03 -9.92 -5.43
N SER A 299 3.99 -9.07 -4.41
CA SER A 299 2.98 -8.02 -4.20
C SER A 299 3.34 -6.67 -4.83
N TRP A 300 4.57 -6.49 -5.30
CA TRP A 300 5.06 -5.22 -5.85
C TRP A 300 4.49 -4.92 -7.23
N ASP A 301 3.89 -3.74 -7.39
CA ASP A 301 3.56 -3.18 -8.70
C ASP A 301 4.78 -2.44 -9.26
N VAL A 302 5.51 -3.11 -10.16
CA VAL A 302 6.71 -2.55 -10.83
C VAL A 302 6.39 -1.91 -12.19
N SER A 303 5.11 -1.70 -12.54
CA SER A 303 4.71 -1.26 -13.89
C SER A 303 5.21 0.14 -14.29
N ALA A 304 5.61 0.96 -13.33
CA ALA A 304 6.22 2.27 -13.54
C ALA A 304 7.76 2.22 -13.68
N VAL A 305 8.40 1.09 -13.40
CA VAL A 305 9.87 0.96 -13.42
C VAL A 305 10.37 0.94 -14.86
N THR A 306 11.36 1.79 -15.16
CA THR A 306 12.03 1.84 -16.47
C THR A 306 13.46 1.29 -16.43
N ASP A 307 14.07 1.25 -15.24
CA ASP A 307 15.47 0.87 -15.02
C ASP A 307 15.57 -0.14 -13.87
N MET A 308 15.96 -1.37 -14.23
CA MET A 308 16.25 -2.49 -13.32
C MET A 308 17.72 -2.95 -13.42
N ASN A 309 18.61 -2.13 -13.97
CA ASN A 309 20.01 -2.49 -14.18
C ASN A 309 20.66 -2.98 -12.87
N SER A 310 21.32 -4.12 -12.89
CA SER A 310 22.00 -4.72 -11.73
C SER A 310 21.10 -5.01 -10.50
N MET A 311 19.75 -4.96 -10.58
CA MET A 311 18.86 -4.93 -9.41
C MET A 311 19.13 -6.05 -8.37
N PHE A 312 19.40 -7.28 -8.83
CA PHE A 312 19.69 -8.46 -7.99
C PHE A 312 21.12 -9.01 -8.20
N ALA A 313 22.02 -8.24 -8.81
CA ALA A 313 23.37 -8.70 -9.12
C ALA A 313 24.14 -9.08 -7.84
N GLY A 314 24.57 -10.34 -7.68
CA GLY A 314 25.23 -10.82 -6.47
C GLY A 314 24.31 -11.04 -5.26
N ALA A 315 22.99 -10.97 -5.44
CA ALA A 315 22.02 -11.39 -4.43
C ALA A 315 21.90 -12.93 -4.43
N SER A 316 22.99 -13.63 -4.08
CA SER A 316 23.17 -15.05 -4.36
C SER A 316 22.12 -15.98 -3.72
N ALA A 317 21.45 -15.58 -2.64
CA ALA A 317 20.35 -16.34 -2.05
C ALA A 317 18.97 -16.12 -2.71
N PHE A 318 18.84 -15.15 -3.63
CA PHE A 318 17.54 -14.70 -4.15
C PHE A 318 16.93 -15.70 -5.14
N ASN A 319 15.73 -16.21 -4.82
CA ASN A 319 14.96 -17.08 -5.71
C ASN A 319 13.45 -17.03 -5.37
N GLN A 320 12.83 -15.86 -5.56
CA GLN A 320 11.41 -15.63 -5.24
C GLN A 320 10.53 -15.55 -6.51
N ASP A 321 9.22 -15.66 -6.32
CA ASP A 321 8.23 -15.58 -7.39
C ASP A 321 8.08 -14.14 -7.91
N LEU A 322 8.36 -13.96 -9.22
CA LEU A 322 8.25 -12.71 -9.97
C LEU A 322 7.25 -12.80 -11.15
N THR A 323 6.42 -13.86 -11.20
CA THR A 323 5.52 -14.13 -12.35
C THR A 323 4.48 -13.03 -12.59
N ASN A 324 4.11 -12.28 -11.54
CA ASN A 324 3.12 -11.21 -11.60
C ASN A 324 3.71 -9.82 -11.90
N TRP A 325 5.02 -9.69 -12.03
CA TRP A 325 5.67 -8.41 -12.32
C TRP A 325 5.40 -7.96 -13.77
N ASN A 326 4.81 -6.77 -13.91
CA ASN A 326 4.69 -6.14 -15.22
C ASN A 326 5.94 -5.32 -15.55
N VAL A 327 6.81 -5.87 -16.38
CA VAL A 327 8.09 -5.24 -16.79
C VAL A 327 8.02 -4.55 -18.16
N SER A 328 6.84 -4.37 -18.76
CA SER A 328 6.67 -3.81 -20.13
C SER A 328 7.25 -2.40 -20.34
N SER A 329 7.48 -1.67 -19.25
CA SER A 329 8.04 -0.31 -19.22
C SER A 329 9.57 -0.28 -19.10
N VAL A 330 10.22 -1.41 -18.80
CA VAL A 330 11.66 -1.51 -18.55
C VAL A 330 12.44 -1.45 -19.87
N THR A 331 13.49 -0.64 -19.92
CA THR A 331 14.39 -0.52 -21.09
C THR A 331 15.78 -1.09 -20.86
N ASP A 332 16.23 -1.15 -19.59
CA ASP A 332 17.55 -1.66 -19.18
C ASP A 332 17.37 -2.78 -18.13
N MET A 333 17.80 -3.99 -18.51
CA MET A 333 17.91 -5.18 -17.64
C MET A 333 19.35 -5.69 -17.57
N GLY A 334 20.34 -4.86 -17.94
CA GLY A 334 21.74 -5.22 -17.91
C GLY A 334 22.17 -5.65 -16.51
N VAL A 335 22.96 -6.72 -16.41
CA VAL A 335 23.51 -7.25 -15.15
C VAL A 335 22.44 -7.71 -14.12
N MET A 336 21.14 -7.71 -14.44
CA MET A 336 20.05 -7.78 -13.45
C MET A 336 20.15 -8.95 -12.45
N PHE A 337 20.53 -10.15 -12.91
CA PHE A 337 20.70 -11.37 -12.12
C PHE A 337 22.15 -11.90 -12.13
N ALA A 338 23.14 -11.07 -12.45
CA ALA A 338 24.52 -11.52 -12.54
C ALA A 338 25.04 -11.99 -11.16
N GLY A 339 25.52 -13.23 -11.02
CA GLY A 339 25.93 -13.82 -9.74
C GLY A 339 24.77 -14.02 -8.75
N ALA A 340 23.54 -14.16 -9.24
CA ALA A 340 22.40 -14.60 -8.43
C ALA A 340 22.37 -16.14 -8.35
N ASP A 341 23.36 -16.73 -7.67
CA ASP A 341 23.67 -18.17 -7.68
C ASP A 341 22.50 -19.13 -7.48
N ALA A 342 21.46 -18.72 -6.74
CA ALA A 342 20.26 -19.53 -6.46
C ALA A 342 19.06 -19.26 -7.40
N PHE A 343 19.12 -18.24 -8.26
CA PHE A 343 17.98 -17.76 -9.03
C PHE A 343 17.61 -18.71 -10.19
N ASN A 344 16.38 -19.23 -10.14
CA ASN A 344 15.77 -19.96 -11.25
C ASN A 344 14.24 -19.75 -11.23
N GLY A 345 13.81 -18.52 -10.96
CA GLY A 345 12.40 -18.15 -10.89
C GLY A 345 11.74 -18.11 -12.27
N ASP A 346 10.42 -18.32 -12.32
CA ASP A 346 9.67 -18.23 -13.57
C ASP A 346 9.49 -16.76 -13.98
N ILE A 347 10.12 -16.41 -15.10
CA ILE A 347 10.08 -15.10 -15.77
C ILE A 347 9.61 -15.23 -17.23
N SER A 348 9.05 -16.39 -17.62
CA SER A 348 8.63 -16.70 -18.99
C SER A 348 7.51 -15.80 -19.53
N GLY A 349 6.69 -15.27 -18.62
CA GLY A 349 5.56 -14.37 -18.91
C GLY A 349 5.91 -12.87 -18.97
N TRP A 350 7.18 -12.49 -18.80
CA TRP A 350 7.60 -11.10 -18.87
C TRP A 350 7.53 -10.53 -20.30
N ASP A 351 6.92 -9.35 -20.45
CA ASP A 351 6.96 -8.55 -21.68
C ASP A 351 8.25 -7.72 -21.70
N VAL A 352 9.25 -8.19 -22.44
CA VAL A 352 10.56 -7.53 -22.58
C VAL A 352 10.70 -6.77 -23.90
N SER A 353 9.61 -6.54 -24.65
CA SER A 353 9.63 -5.94 -25.99
C SER A 353 10.20 -4.50 -26.05
N SER A 354 10.23 -3.81 -24.90
CA SER A 354 10.83 -2.47 -24.74
C SER A 354 12.31 -2.48 -24.35
N VAL A 355 12.90 -3.64 -24.02
CA VAL A 355 14.27 -3.74 -23.51
C VAL A 355 15.29 -3.63 -24.64
N THR A 356 16.28 -2.75 -24.48
CA THR A 356 17.37 -2.57 -25.47
C THR A 356 18.72 -3.08 -24.97
N GLU A 357 18.90 -3.21 -23.65
CA GLU A 357 20.15 -3.60 -22.99
C GLU A 357 19.94 -4.83 -22.08
N MET A 358 20.58 -5.96 -22.42
CA MET A 358 20.55 -7.22 -21.67
C MET A 358 21.95 -7.79 -21.39
N SER A 359 23.02 -7.00 -21.57
CA SER A 359 24.37 -7.51 -21.34
C SER A 359 24.54 -7.96 -19.89
N ARG A 360 25.19 -9.12 -19.71
CA ARG A 360 25.45 -9.78 -18.42
C ARG A 360 24.21 -10.13 -17.60
N MET A 361 23.00 -10.12 -18.17
CA MET A 361 21.76 -10.32 -17.38
C MET A 361 21.80 -11.57 -16.49
N PHE A 362 22.40 -12.66 -16.96
CA PHE A 362 22.62 -13.93 -16.23
C PHE A 362 24.10 -14.34 -16.17
N GLU A 363 25.03 -13.37 -16.16
CA GLU A 363 26.47 -13.66 -15.99
C GLU A 363 26.72 -14.32 -14.61
N ASP A 364 27.46 -15.43 -14.55
CA ASP A 364 27.73 -16.23 -13.34
C ASP A 364 26.44 -16.74 -12.63
N ALA A 365 25.27 -16.80 -13.31
CA ALA A 365 24.02 -17.34 -12.75
C ALA A 365 23.97 -18.88 -12.84
N ASP A 366 24.79 -19.55 -12.02
CA ASP A 366 25.15 -20.98 -12.11
C ASP A 366 23.99 -21.97 -12.36
N VAL A 367 22.82 -21.75 -11.74
CA VAL A 367 21.66 -22.68 -11.76
C VAL A 367 20.52 -22.25 -12.70
N PHE A 368 20.66 -21.12 -13.40
CA PHE A 368 19.58 -20.57 -14.20
C PHE A 368 19.36 -21.37 -15.49
N ASP A 369 18.13 -21.84 -15.69
CA ASP A 369 17.67 -22.55 -16.89
C ASP A 369 16.22 -22.13 -17.23
N GLY A 370 15.96 -20.82 -17.14
CA GLY A 370 14.62 -20.25 -17.24
C GLY A 370 14.00 -20.37 -18.64
N GLY A 371 12.68 -20.56 -18.69
CA GLY A 371 11.90 -20.71 -19.93
C GLY A 371 11.69 -19.42 -20.72
N ILE A 372 12.76 -18.75 -21.14
CA ILE A 372 12.77 -17.40 -21.76
C ILE A 372 12.57 -17.38 -23.29
N GLY A 373 12.31 -18.52 -23.92
CA GLY A 373 12.13 -18.61 -25.38
C GLY A 373 10.91 -17.84 -25.94
N SER A 374 9.94 -17.51 -25.10
CA SER A 374 8.76 -16.71 -25.44
C SER A 374 9.01 -15.19 -25.47
N TRP A 375 10.18 -14.73 -25.04
CA TRP A 375 10.51 -13.30 -24.99
C TRP A 375 10.65 -12.67 -26.38
N ASP A 376 10.03 -11.51 -26.56
CA ASP A 376 10.27 -10.63 -27.71
C ASP A 376 11.53 -9.79 -27.46
N VAL A 377 12.67 -10.31 -27.88
CA VAL A 377 13.98 -9.64 -27.77
C VAL A 377 14.30 -8.76 -28.99
N GLY A 378 13.33 -8.50 -29.88
CA GLY A 378 13.56 -7.82 -31.16
C GLY A 378 14.13 -6.39 -31.04
N SER A 379 13.96 -5.74 -29.88
CA SER A 379 14.50 -4.41 -29.57
C SER A 379 15.93 -4.40 -29.00
N VAL A 380 16.50 -5.58 -28.68
CA VAL A 380 17.79 -5.67 -27.97
C VAL A 380 18.97 -5.41 -28.90
N GLU A 381 19.84 -4.46 -28.53
CA GLU A 381 21.04 -4.10 -29.30
C GLU A 381 22.32 -4.77 -28.77
N ASN A 382 22.33 -5.14 -27.48
CA ASN A 382 23.51 -5.64 -26.75
C ASN A 382 23.18 -6.87 -25.88
N MET A 383 23.80 -8.02 -26.22
CA MET A 383 23.69 -9.29 -25.48
C MET A 383 25.05 -9.79 -24.97
N ARG A 384 26.04 -8.90 -24.86
CA ARG A 384 27.39 -9.24 -24.38
C ARG A 384 27.33 -9.95 -23.02
N GLN A 385 28.02 -11.08 -22.89
CA GLN A 385 28.12 -11.87 -21.64
C GLN A 385 26.78 -12.34 -21.05
N MET A 386 25.66 -12.33 -21.82
CA MET A 386 24.32 -12.56 -21.25
C MET A 386 24.19 -13.87 -20.44
N PHE A 387 24.83 -14.96 -20.88
CA PHE A 387 24.88 -16.26 -20.22
C PHE A 387 26.33 -16.70 -19.91
N LYS A 388 27.27 -15.77 -19.75
CA LYS A 388 28.66 -16.11 -19.41
C LYS A 388 28.70 -16.82 -18.05
N ASP A 389 29.32 -17.99 -17.95
CA ASP A 389 29.38 -18.83 -16.75
C ASP A 389 28.00 -19.23 -16.18
N ALA A 390 26.92 -19.13 -16.97
CA ALA A 390 25.62 -19.72 -16.62
C ALA A 390 25.67 -21.25 -16.80
N SER A 391 26.37 -21.92 -15.88
CA SER A 391 26.84 -23.30 -16.00
C SER A 391 25.76 -24.34 -16.33
N SER A 392 24.50 -24.09 -15.95
CA SER A 392 23.36 -25.00 -16.14
C SER A 392 22.44 -24.65 -17.32
N PHE A 393 22.67 -23.54 -18.02
CA PHE A 393 21.73 -23.03 -19.02
C PHE A 393 21.73 -23.86 -20.32
N ASP A 394 20.57 -24.43 -20.66
CA ASP A 394 20.28 -25.07 -21.96
C ASP A 394 18.88 -24.65 -22.50
N GLY A 395 18.41 -23.47 -22.06
CA GLY A 395 17.08 -22.94 -22.37
C GLY A 395 16.85 -22.76 -23.87
N ASN A 396 15.66 -23.16 -24.35
CA ASN A 396 15.29 -22.99 -25.76
C ASN A 396 15.06 -21.51 -26.10
N ILE A 397 15.93 -20.97 -26.95
CA ILE A 397 15.93 -19.58 -27.44
C ILE A 397 15.88 -19.49 -28.99
N SER A 398 15.46 -20.57 -29.64
CA SER A 398 15.41 -20.68 -31.12
C SER A 398 14.45 -19.70 -31.81
N SER A 399 13.48 -19.16 -31.08
CA SER A 399 12.46 -18.20 -31.54
C SER A 399 12.87 -16.73 -31.44
N TRP A 400 14.03 -16.41 -30.87
CA TRP A 400 14.48 -15.03 -30.67
C TRP A 400 14.86 -14.33 -31.99
N ASP A 401 14.33 -13.12 -32.20
CA ASP A 401 14.80 -12.22 -33.25
C ASP A 401 15.97 -11.39 -32.73
N VAL A 402 17.18 -11.82 -33.07
CA VAL A 402 18.44 -11.14 -32.70
C VAL A 402 18.94 -10.17 -33.78
N SER A 403 18.12 -9.81 -34.77
CA SER A 403 18.55 -9.04 -35.95
C SER A 403 19.05 -7.62 -35.68
N ASN A 404 18.71 -7.03 -34.53
CA ASN A 404 19.22 -5.74 -34.08
C ASN A 404 20.47 -5.85 -33.17
N VAL A 405 20.86 -7.06 -32.75
CA VAL A 405 22.01 -7.26 -31.86
C VAL A 405 23.30 -7.01 -32.63
N THR A 406 24.16 -6.14 -32.08
CA THR A 406 25.46 -5.79 -32.69
C THR A 406 26.66 -6.44 -31.99
N ASN A 407 26.46 -6.93 -30.76
CA ASN A 407 27.52 -7.41 -29.87
C ASN A 407 27.08 -8.68 -29.10
N MET A 408 27.73 -9.81 -29.42
CA MET A 408 27.52 -11.12 -28.79
C MET A 408 28.78 -11.62 -28.07
N ARG A 409 29.71 -10.72 -27.73
CA ARG A 409 30.97 -11.05 -27.06
C ARG A 409 30.72 -11.84 -25.77
N TYR A 410 31.40 -12.98 -25.59
CA TYR A 410 31.26 -13.89 -24.44
C TYR A 410 29.82 -14.41 -24.19
N MET A 411 28.88 -14.35 -25.15
CA MET A 411 27.45 -14.60 -24.87
C MET A 411 27.16 -15.94 -24.16
N PHE A 412 27.83 -17.03 -24.55
CA PHE A 412 27.72 -18.37 -23.97
C PHE A 412 29.08 -18.91 -23.46
N ALA A 413 30.03 -18.01 -23.17
CA ALA A 413 31.33 -18.43 -22.64
C ALA A 413 31.15 -19.12 -21.28
N PHE A 414 31.78 -20.29 -21.09
CA PHE A 414 31.65 -21.14 -19.90
C PHE A 414 30.23 -21.67 -19.60
N ALA A 415 29.25 -21.48 -20.51
CA ALA A 415 27.96 -22.18 -20.44
C ALA A 415 28.16 -23.66 -20.82
N PHE A 416 28.66 -24.46 -19.88
CA PHE A 416 29.24 -25.78 -20.17
C PHE A 416 28.29 -26.77 -20.82
N VAL A 417 27.00 -26.68 -20.51
CA VAL A 417 25.94 -27.60 -21.00
C VAL A 417 25.17 -27.09 -22.21
N PHE A 418 25.31 -25.80 -22.57
CA PHE A 418 24.50 -25.16 -23.60
C PHE A 418 24.68 -25.83 -24.97
N ASN A 419 23.56 -26.28 -25.54
CA ASN A 419 23.49 -26.85 -26.89
C ASN A 419 22.13 -26.53 -27.57
N GLY A 420 21.52 -25.39 -27.22
CA GLY A 420 20.27 -24.92 -27.79
C GLY A 420 20.36 -24.65 -29.31
N ASP A 421 19.23 -24.82 -30.01
CA ASP A 421 19.13 -24.50 -31.45
C ASP A 421 19.11 -22.97 -31.65
N ILE A 422 20.13 -22.48 -32.35
CA ILE A 422 20.29 -21.07 -32.75
C ILE A 422 20.53 -20.94 -34.27
N SER A 423 20.23 -22.00 -35.04
CA SER A 423 20.49 -22.06 -36.49
C SER A 423 19.70 -21.04 -37.31
N ASN A 424 18.55 -20.59 -36.79
CA ASN A 424 17.63 -19.64 -37.42
C ASN A 424 17.91 -18.17 -37.06
N TRP A 425 18.89 -17.89 -36.19
CA TRP A 425 19.21 -16.54 -35.76
C TRP A 425 19.79 -15.68 -36.90
N ASN A 426 19.20 -14.50 -37.09
CA ASN A 426 19.75 -13.51 -38.02
C ASN A 426 20.86 -12.70 -37.37
N VAL A 427 22.12 -13.14 -37.55
CA VAL A 427 23.31 -12.47 -36.99
C VAL A 427 23.96 -11.43 -37.92
N SER A 428 23.31 -11.04 -39.02
CA SER A 428 23.88 -10.12 -40.04
C SER A 428 24.32 -8.74 -39.53
N SER A 429 23.78 -8.29 -38.40
CA SER A 429 24.14 -7.02 -37.74
C SER A 429 25.29 -7.15 -36.73
N VAL A 430 25.70 -8.37 -36.38
CA VAL A 430 26.70 -8.62 -35.33
C VAL A 430 28.10 -8.27 -35.84
N THR A 431 28.83 -7.48 -35.05
CA THR A 431 30.19 -7.03 -35.40
C THR A 431 31.28 -7.66 -34.52
N ASN A 432 30.92 -8.17 -33.34
CA ASN A 432 31.84 -8.81 -32.40
C ASN A 432 31.23 -10.11 -31.83
N MET A 433 31.92 -11.23 -32.11
CA MET A 433 31.62 -12.58 -31.59
C MET A 433 32.80 -13.14 -30.77
N SER A 434 33.71 -12.28 -30.31
CA SER A 434 34.87 -12.73 -29.54
C SER A 434 34.43 -13.51 -28.30
N PHE A 435 35.08 -14.64 -28.07
CA PHE A 435 34.82 -15.58 -26.97
C PHE A 435 33.39 -16.16 -26.91
N MET A 436 32.55 -16.02 -27.95
CA MET A 436 31.10 -16.32 -27.84
C MET A 436 30.78 -17.71 -27.28
N PHE A 437 31.54 -18.75 -27.65
CA PHE A 437 31.39 -20.14 -27.19
C PHE A 437 32.65 -20.65 -26.47
N GLN A 438 33.45 -19.75 -25.87
CA GLN A 438 34.66 -20.14 -25.15
C GLN A 438 34.32 -21.12 -24.02
N TYR A 439 34.92 -22.31 -23.97
CA TYR A 439 34.60 -23.38 -23.01
C TYR A 439 33.13 -23.88 -23.01
N ALA A 440 32.33 -23.58 -24.03
CA ALA A 440 30.98 -24.15 -24.19
C ALA A 440 31.10 -25.63 -24.60
N ASN A 441 31.41 -26.50 -23.63
CA ASN A 441 31.87 -27.87 -23.87
C ASN A 441 30.87 -28.75 -24.63
N ALA A 442 29.56 -28.60 -24.36
CA ALA A 442 28.50 -29.36 -25.01
C ALA A 442 28.07 -28.80 -26.38
N PHE A 443 28.41 -27.55 -26.69
CA PHE A 443 27.86 -26.85 -27.84
C PHE A 443 28.29 -27.47 -29.17
N ASN A 444 27.29 -27.85 -29.97
CA ASN A 444 27.47 -28.39 -31.32
C ASN A 444 26.25 -28.05 -32.22
N GLY A 445 25.64 -26.88 -32.01
CA GLY A 445 24.50 -26.39 -32.81
C GLY A 445 24.92 -25.96 -34.23
N ASP A 446 24.04 -26.18 -35.21
CA ASP A 446 24.28 -25.84 -36.62
C ASP A 446 24.31 -24.31 -36.83
N LEU A 447 25.42 -23.80 -37.38
CA LEU A 447 25.64 -22.38 -37.68
C LEU A 447 25.86 -22.12 -39.19
N SER A 448 25.61 -23.11 -40.04
CA SER A 448 25.92 -23.05 -41.49
C SER A 448 25.16 -21.95 -42.26
N ASN A 449 24.02 -21.50 -41.73
CA ASN A 449 23.16 -20.46 -42.30
C ASN A 449 23.46 -19.04 -41.78
N TRP A 450 24.39 -18.87 -40.85
CA TRP A 450 24.69 -17.56 -40.25
C TRP A 450 25.41 -16.62 -41.24
N ASP A 451 24.84 -15.43 -41.46
CA ASP A 451 25.51 -14.34 -42.19
C ASP A 451 26.47 -13.60 -41.27
N VAL A 452 27.72 -14.07 -41.22
CA VAL A 452 28.81 -13.45 -40.44
C VAL A 452 29.53 -12.32 -41.20
N SER A 453 29.00 -11.83 -42.33
CA SER A 453 29.71 -10.88 -43.20
C SER A 453 30.01 -9.50 -42.58
N SER A 454 29.32 -9.13 -41.50
CA SER A 454 29.57 -7.92 -40.70
C SER A 454 30.56 -8.13 -39.54
N VAL A 455 30.94 -9.37 -39.23
CA VAL A 455 31.76 -9.69 -38.06
C VAL A 455 33.21 -9.27 -38.29
N THR A 456 33.78 -8.53 -37.35
CA THR A 456 35.14 -7.99 -37.42
C THR A 456 36.12 -8.66 -36.45
N ASP A 457 35.60 -9.31 -35.40
CA ASP A 457 36.36 -9.89 -34.29
C ASP A 457 35.76 -11.24 -33.86
N MET A 458 36.53 -12.31 -34.06
CA MET A 458 36.22 -13.71 -33.68
C MET A 458 37.26 -14.29 -32.70
N TYR A 459 38.02 -13.43 -32.00
CA TYR A 459 39.05 -13.86 -31.04
C TYR A 459 38.51 -14.92 -30.05
N SER A 460 39.19 -16.06 -29.91
CA SER A 460 38.79 -17.18 -29.03
C SER A 460 37.34 -17.68 -29.18
N MET A 461 36.66 -17.47 -30.32
CA MET A 461 35.21 -17.72 -30.45
C MET A 461 34.79 -19.15 -30.05
N PHE A 462 35.55 -20.18 -30.47
CA PHE A 462 35.31 -21.60 -30.17
C PHE A 462 36.42 -22.21 -29.30
N ARG A 463 37.22 -21.38 -28.62
CA ARG A 463 38.33 -21.86 -27.80
C ARG A 463 37.82 -22.82 -26.72
N SER A 464 38.33 -24.04 -26.71
CA SER A 464 37.91 -25.13 -25.82
C SER A 464 36.43 -25.55 -25.95
N ALA A 465 35.76 -25.23 -27.07
CA ALA A 465 34.42 -25.73 -27.39
C ALA A 465 34.50 -27.20 -27.84
N ASN A 466 34.73 -28.11 -26.88
CA ASN A 466 35.20 -29.47 -27.15
C ASN A 466 34.29 -30.32 -28.04
N SER A 467 32.98 -30.08 -28.08
CA SER A 467 32.03 -30.86 -28.90
C SER A 467 31.73 -30.23 -30.28
N PHE A 468 32.14 -28.98 -30.52
CA PHE A 468 31.75 -28.25 -31.71
C PHE A 468 32.43 -28.83 -32.97
N ASN A 469 31.64 -29.25 -33.95
CA ASN A 469 32.13 -29.79 -35.22
C ASN A 469 31.12 -29.61 -36.38
N GLN A 470 30.40 -28.48 -36.42
CA GLN A 470 29.45 -28.18 -37.50
C GLN A 470 30.12 -27.46 -38.66
N ASP A 471 29.60 -27.69 -39.87
CA ASP A 471 30.12 -27.09 -41.11
C ASP A 471 29.87 -25.58 -41.14
N ILE A 472 30.96 -24.83 -41.22
CA ILE A 472 31.01 -23.36 -41.30
C ILE A 472 31.89 -22.90 -42.47
N GLY A 473 32.24 -23.80 -43.41
CA GLY A 473 33.05 -23.46 -44.60
C GLY A 473 32.37 -22.47 -45.55
N SER A 474 31.05 -22.32 -45.45
CA SER A 474 30.22 -21.36 -46.18
C SER A 474 30.37 -19.90 -45.73
N TRP A 475 30.96 -19.65 -44.55
CA TRP A 475 30.98 -18.34 -43.92
C TRP A 475 31.77 -17.28 -44.71
N ASN A 476 31.17 -16.09 -44.85
CA ASN A 476 31.84 -14.92 -45.42
C ASN A 476 32.66 -14.17 -44.34
N THR A 477 33.91 -14.58 -44.14
CA THR A 477 34.82 -13.97 -43.16
C THR A 477 35.53 -12.70 -43.64
N SER A 478 35.13 -12.10 -44.77
CA SER A 478 35.90 -11.03 -45.44
C SER A 478 36.04 -9.72 -44.64
N ALA A 479 35.20 -9.49 -43.63
CA ALA A 479 35.30 -8.36 -42.71
C ALA A 479 36.17 -8.67 -41.46
N VAL A 480 36.47 -9.95 -41.17
CA VAL A 480 37.14 -10.35 -39.94
C VAL A 480 38.60 -9.87 -39.94
N THR A 481 39.03 -9.30 -38.82
CA THR A 481 40.38 -8.76 -38.61
C THR A 481 41.15 -9.46 -37.50
N ASN A 482 40.46 -10.25 -36.67
CA ASN A 482 41.05 -10.97 -35.55
C ASN A 482 40.41 -12.37 -35.40
N MET A 483 41.27 -13.38 -35.40
CA MET A 483 40.93 -14.80 -35.21
C MET A 483 41.95 -15.49 -34.27
N ASP A 484 42.73 -14.75 -33.48
CA ASP A 484 43.68 -15.36 -32.55
C ASP A 484 42.91 -16.31 -31.59
N PHE A 485 43.48 -17.50 -31.34
CA PHE A 485 42.92 -18.57 -30.52
C PHE A 485 41.54 -19.11 -30.95
N MET A 486 41.05 -18.84 -32.16
CA MET A 486 39.66 -19.11 -32.57
C MET A 486 39.20 -20.56 -32.27
N PHE A 487 40.03 -21.56 -32.55
CA PHE A 487 39.78 -22.99 -32.32
C PHE A 487 40.80 -23.62 -31.35
N ASN A 488 41.54 -22.83 -30.55
CA ASN A 488 42.49 -23.38 -29.57
C ASN A 488 41.78 -24.37 -28.63
N ASP A 489 42.29 -25.59 -28.52
CA ASP A 489 41.72 -26.71 -27.76
C ASP A 489 40.28 -27.14 -28.19
N ALA A 490 39.81 -26.76 -29.39
CA ALA A 490 38.53 -27.20 -29.95
C ALA A 490 38.64 -28.64 -30.51
N SER A 491 38.83 -29.60 -29.61
CA SER A 491 39.34 -30.94 -29.92
C SER A 491 38.53 -31.79 -30.91
N SER A 492 37.22 -31.53 -31.09
CA SER A 492 36.39 -32.22 -32.10
C SER A 492 36.34 -31.53 -33.46
N PHE A 493 36.65 -30.22 -33.56
CA PHE A 493 36.42 -29.46 -34.78
C PHE A 493 37.40 -29.88 -35.88
N ASN A 494 36.89 -30.33 -37.04
CA ASN A 494 37.70 -30.78 -38.17
C ASN A 494 37.07 -30.54 -39.55
N GLN A 495 36.23 -29.51 -39.67
CA GLN A 495 35.55 -29.14 -40.92
C GLN A 495 36.47 -28.40 -41.91
N ASP A 496 36.06 -28.37 -43.18
CA ASP A 496 36.79 -27.66 -44.23
C ASP A 496 36.44 -26.17 -44.25
N ILE A 497 37.42 -25.34 -43.91
CA ILE A 497 37.33 -23.86 -43.91
C ILE A 497 38.29 -23.23 -44.92
N SER A 498 38.82 -24.01 -45.87
CA SER A 498 39.77 -23.53 -46.90
C SER A 498 39.19 -22.49 -47.86
N THR A 499 37.87 -22.41 -47.93
CA THR A 499 37.07 -21.45 -48.71
C THR A 499 36.96 -20.06 -48.08
N TRP A 500 37.36 -19.87 -46.83
CA TRP A 500 37.22 -18.60 -46.11
C TRP A 500 38.03 -17.45 -46.73
N CYS A 501 37.39 -16.28 -46.83
CA CYS A 501 38.02 -15.06 -47.30
C CYS A 501 38.66 -14.31 -46.12
N VAL A 502 39.98 -14.34 -46.01
CA VAL A 502 40.75 -13.83 -44.86
C VAL A 502 41.78 -12.77 -45.28
N SER A 503 41.42 -11.91 -46.24
CA SER A 503 42.31 -10.91 -46.84
C SER A 503 42.84 -9.86 -45.87
N ASN A 504 42.17 -9.64 -44.74
CA ASN A 504 42.58 -8.67 -43.72
C ASN A 504 43.54 -9.27 -42.68
N ILE A 505 43.74 -10.60 -42.69
CA ILE A 505 44.58 -11.35 -41.75
C ILE A 505 45.79 -11.87 -42.53
N SER A 506 46.92 -11.17 -42.45
CA SER A 506 48.07 -11.35 -43.36
C SER A 506 48.94 -12.58 -43.11
N SER A 507 48.73 -13.28 -42.00
CA SER A 507 49.39 -14.54 -41.62
C SER A 507 48.46 -15.32 -40.70
N GLU A 508 48.76 -16.61 -40.50
CA GLU A 508 48.07 -17.45 -39.52
C GLU A 508 47.96 -16.75 -38.15
N PRO A 509 46.75 -16.69 -37.55
CA PRO A 509 46.55 -16.11 -36.21
C PRO A 509 47.29 -16.88 -35.12
N THR A 510 47.55 -16.20 -34.01
CA THR A 510 48.20 -16.79 -32.82
C THR A 510 47.36 -17.94 -32.29
N ASP A 511 47.96 -19.13 -32.17
CA ASP A 511 47.35 -20.36 -31.64
C ASP A 511 45.97 -20.67 -32.26
N PHE A 512 45.77 -20.38 -33.56
CA PHE A 512 44.48 -20.47 -34.26
C PHE A 512 43.77 -21.83 -34.07
N ASP A 513 44.50 -22.94 -34.24
CA ASP A 513 44.00 -24.31 -34.24
C ASP A 513 44.77 -25.26 -33.31
N THR A 514 45.60 -24.74 -32.40
CA THR A 514 46.44 -25.56 -31.51
C THR A 514 45.57 -26.48 -30.65
N ASN A 515 45.81 -27.79 -30.74
CA ASN A 515 45.02 -28.90 -30.19
C ASN A 515 43.57 -29.03 -30.72
N ALA A 516 43.21 -28.37 -31.82
CA ALA A 516 41.95 -28.61 -32.52
C ALA A 516 41.96 -29.97 -33.25
N GLY A 517 40.78 -30.46 -33.65
CA GLY A 517 40.65 -31.69 -34.45
C GLY A 517 41.31 -31.63 -35.85
N PHE A 518 41.74 -30.44 -36.29
CA PHE A 518 42.48 -30.19 -37.52
C PHE A 518 43.91 -29.65 -37.33
N ASP A 519 44.45 -29.63 -36.11
CA ASP A 519 45.81 -29.11 -35.81
C ASP A 519 46.86 -29.66 -36.79
N GLY A 520 47.54 -28.74 -37.50
CA GLY A 520 48.57 -29.06 -38.48
C GLY A 520 48.06 -29.54 -39.85
N ASN A 521 46.75 -29.58 -40.08
CA ASN A 521 46.14 -29.96 -41.36
C ASN A 521 45.84 -28.75 -42.26
N SER A 522 46.89 -28.17 -42.84
CA SER A 522 46.80 -27.00 -43.71
C SER A 522 46.04 -27.21 -45.03
N SER A 523 45.55 -28.42 -45.36
CA SER A 523 44.71 -28.62 -46.55
C SER A 523 43.27 -28.16 -46.39
N ILE A 524 42.81 -27.98 -45.14
CA ILE A 524 41.45 -27.53 -44.78
C ILE A 524 41.46 -26.17 -44.05
N GLN A 525 42.63 -25.55 -43.89
CA GLN A 525 42.79 -24.20 -43.34
C GLN A 525 42.58 -23.11 -44.43
N PRO A 526 42.20 -21.87 -44.05
CA PRO A 526 42.13 -20.74 -44.97
C PRO A 526 43.49 -20.36 -45.55
N GLN A 527 43.52 -19.82 -46.79
CA GLN A 527 44.73 -19.20 -47.33
C GLN A 527 44.89 -17.76 -46.81
N TRP A 528 45.58 -17.62 -45.66
CA TRP A 528 45.86 -16.35 -44.98
C TRP A 528 46.35 -15.24 -45.92
N GLY A 529 45.80 -14.03 -45.76
CA GLY A 529 46.07 -12.87 -46.59
C GLY A 529 45.41 -12.90 -47.98
N THR A 530 44.52 -13.86 -48.25
CA THR A 530 43.85 -14.00 -49.56
C THR A 530 42.33 -14.13 -49.42
N CYS A 531 41.65 -14.09 -50.57
CA CYS A 531 40.23 -14.39 -50.69
C CYS A 531 40.10 -15.41 -51.83
N PRO A 532 39.73 -16.67 -51.54
CA PRO A 532 39.47 -17.66 -52.58
C PRO A 532 38.42 -17.16 -53.57
N SER A 533 38.61 -17.45 -54.87
CA SER A 533 37.58 -17.16 -55.87
C SER A 533 36.37 -18.09 -55.66
N PRO A 534 35.13 -17.57 -55.73
CA PRO A 534 33.91 -18.36 -55.57
C PRO A 534 33.65 -19.34 -56.73
#